data_AF-A0AAX3U8U8-F1
#
_entry.id   AF-A0AAX3U8U8-F1
#
_cell.length_a   1.000
_cell.length_b   1.000
_cell.length_c   1.000
_cell.angle_alpha   90.00
_cell.angle_beta   90.00
_cell.angle_gamma   90.00
#
_symmetry.space_group_name_H-M   'P 1'
#
loop_
_entity.id
_entity.type
_entity.pdbx_description
1 polymer ?
#
loop_
_entity_poly.entity_id
_entity_poly.type
_entity_poly.pdbx_seq_one_letter_code
_entity_poly.pdbx_strand_id
1 'polypeptide(L)'
;MSNELGLYKVGVSKDPLKRRAQLQNTSGFKVELLKVIDTGNTPARNIEQTVHKRLAAHRKKGEWFNCTYSEVITNIGLKQSISTEKSAHWFEGLSAERKAKYCEWKLGSNEYFKLLRDNLHKFNRHDVHMLLNRIYHGDSKGLYQYYSKHHPELVKNLKPVGWLNKLQSNIKKLLN
;
A
#
# COMPACT_ATOMS: atom_id res chain seq x y z
N MET A 1 1.22 19.90 -2.01
CA MET A 1 1.84 21.24 -2.19
C MET A 1 1.19 22.20 -1.20
N SER A 2 1.86 23.30 -0.88
CA SER A 2 1.31 24.43 -0.11
C SER A 2 1.58 25.75 -0.84
N ASN A 3 0.84 26.80 -0.50
CA ASN A 3 1.12 28.17 -0.93
C ASN A 3 1.39 29.11 0.27
N GLU A 4 1.73 30.37 -0.01
CA GLU A 4 2.03 31.39 1.01
C GLU A 4 0.84 31.74 1.91
N LEU A 5 -0.39 31.42 1.51
CA LEU A 5 -1.58 31.58 2.33
C LEU A 5 -1.78 30.42 3.33
N GLY A 6 -0.83 29.47 3.40
CA GLY A 6 -0.94 28.28 4.24
C GLY A 6 -1.97 27.26 3.74
N LEU A 7 -2.46 27.40 2.49
CA LEU A 7 -3.42 26.46 1.92
C LEU A 7 -2.70 25.28 1.29
N TYR A 8 -3.28 24.09 1.43
CA TYR A 8 -2.74 22.86 0.88
C TYR A 8 -3.47 22.43 -0.38
N LYS A 9 -2.72 21.87 -1.33
CA LYS A 9 -3.26 21.26 -2.55
C LYS A 9 -2.74 19.83 -2.70
N VAL A 10 -3.67 18.91 -2.94
CA VAL A 10 -3.41 17.51 -3.30
C VAL A 10 -3.76 17.35 -4.77
N GLY A 11 -2.84 16.82 -5.57
CA GLY A 11 -3.10 16.60 -6.98
C GLY A 11 -2.22 15.53 -7.58
N VAL A 12 -2.59 15.06 -8.77
CA VAL A 12 -1.81 14.11 -9.57
C VAL A 12 -1.02 14.80 -10.68
N SER A 13 0.22 14.35 -10.93
CA SER A 13 1.03 14.81 -12.06
C SER A 13 2.07 13.77 -12.44
N LYS A 14 2.38 13.67 -13.74
CA LYS A 14 3.56 12.91 -14.22
C LYS A 14 4.88 13.62 -13.89
N ASP A 15 4.84 14.95 -13.81
CA ASP A 15 5.95 15.80 -13.41
C ASP A 15 5.47 16.80 -12.34
N PRO A 16 5.65 16.48 -11.05
CA PRO A 16 5.22 17.33 -9.95
C PRO A 16 5.93 18.69 -9.91
N LEU A 17 7.20 18.76 -10.36
CA LEU A 17 7.99 20.00 -10.35
C LEU A 17 7.49 20.99 -11.39
N LYS A 18 7.25 20.52 -12.63
CA LYS A 18 6.64 21.33 -13.68
C LYS A 18 5.24 21.79 -13.28
N ARG A 19 4.44 20.92 -12.65
CA ARG A 19 3.09 21.27 -12.18
C ARG A 19 3.13 22.33 -11.08
N ARG A 20 4.07 22.23 -10.13
CA ARG A 20 4.30 23.25 -9.09
C ARG A 20 4.63 24.62 -9.72
N ALA A 21 5.55 24.65 -10.68
CA ALA A 21 5.93 25.88 -11.38
C ALA A 21 4.74 26.51 -12.14
N GLN A 22 3.94 25.69 -12.84
CA GLN A 22 2.71 26.16 -13.50
C GLN A 22 1.72 26.77 -12.50
N LEU A 23 1.48 26.10 -11.37
CA LEU A 23 0.57 26.61 -10.33
C LEU A 23 1.05 27.93 -9.74
N GLN A 24 2.35 28.06 -9.50
CA GLN A 24 2.96 29.32 -9.05
C GLN A 24 2.75 30.43 -10.08
N ASN A 25 3.07 30.18 -11.36
CA ASN A 25 2.93 31.17 -12.43
C ASN A 25 1.47 31.60 -12.64
N THR A 26 0.51 30.67 -12.57
CA THR A 26 -0.91 30.97 -12.78
C THR A 26 -1.55 31.65 -11.57
N SER A 27 -1.13 31.32 -10.34
CA SER A 27 -1.76 31.84 -9.13
C SER A 27 -1.15 33.14 -8.62
N GLY A 28 0.10 33.44 -9.00
CA GLY A 28 0.86 34.58 -8.46
C GLY A 28 1.40 34.36 -7.04
N PHE A 29 1.04 33.26 -6.38
CA PHE A 29 1.56 32.90 -5.06
C PHE A 29 2.74 31.94 -5.20
N LYS A 30 3.73 32.05 -4.32
CA LYS A 30 4.78 31.02 -4.23
C LYS A 30 4.13 29.69 -3.82
N VAL A 31 4.52 28.62 -4.53
CA VAL A 31 4.02 27.26 -4.27
C VAL A 31 5.18 26.34 -3.95
N GLU A 32 5.04 25.62 -2.83
CA GLU A 32 6.04 24.68 -2.33
C GLU A 32 5.58 23.23 -2.52
N LEU A 33 6.48 22.39 -3.02
CA LEU A 33 6.24 20.96 -3.17
C LEU A 33 6.68 20.23 -1.91
N LEU A 34 5.72 19.98 -1.02
CA LEU A 34 6.00 19.34 0.28
C LEU A 34 6.29 17.84 0.21
N LYS A 35 5.54 17.12 -0.65
CA LYS A 35 5.63 15.66 -0.73
C LYS A 35 5.18 15.16 -2.10
N VAL A 36 5.90 14.17 -2.61
CA VAL A 36 5.51 13.31 -3.74
C VAL A 36 5.34 11.90 -3.19
N ILE A 37 4.27 11.23 -3.60
CA ILE A 37 3.91 9.89 -3.13
C ILE A 37 3.69 9.02 -4.36
N ASP A 38 4.40 7.89 -4.41
CA ASP A 38 4.14 6.84 -5.38
C ASP A 38 2.84 6.13 -5.02
N THR A 39 1.95 5.99 -6.00
CA THR A 39 0.64 5.37 -5.84
C THR A 39 0.66 3.85 -6.07
N GLY A 40 1.81 3.32 -6.50
CA GLY A 40 2.01 1.92 -6.89
C GLY A 40 0.96 1.49 -7.91
N ASN A 41 0.28 0.38 -7.61
CA ASN A 41 -0.77 -0.16 -8.47
C ASN A 41 -2.13 0.53 -8.30
N THR A 42 -2.27 1.45 -7.35
CA THR A 42 -3.54 2.17 -7.16
C THR A 42 -3.58 3.36 -8.12
N PRO A 43 -4.64 3.52 -8.95
CA PRO A 43 -4.75 4.68 -9.82
C PRO A 43 -4.71 5.98 -9.01
N ALA A 44 -3.73 6.86 -9.32
CA ALA A 44 -3.50 8.10 -8.57
C ALA A 44 -4.76 8.99 -8.48
N ARG A 45 -5.53 9.06 -9.57
CA ARG A 45 -6.80 9.82 -9.63
C ARG A 45 -7.82 9.35 -8.60
N ASN A 46 -7.86 8.04 -8.31
CA ASN A 46 -8.77 7.50 -7.30
C ASN A 46 -8.34 7.88 -5.88
N ILE A 47 -7.04 8.09 -5.65
CA ILE A 47 -6.53 8.58 -4.36
C ILE A 47 -6.90 10.05 -4.22
N GLU A 48 -6.56 10.87 -5.21
CA GLU A 48 -6.88 12.30 -5.26
C GLU A 48 -8.37 12.58 -5.00
N GLN A 49 -9.27 11.94 -5.76
CA GLN A 49 -10.72 12.11 -5.57
C GLN A 49 -11.19 11.74 -4.16
N THR A 50 -10.60 10.69 -3.56
CA THR A 50 -10.97 10.27 -2.21
C THR A 50 -10.53 11.31 -1.18
N VAL A 51 -9.29 11.78 -1.29
CA VAL A 51 -8.75 12.82 -0.41
C VAL A 51 -9.56 14.10 -0.55
N HIS A 52 -9.90 14.50 -1.77
CA HIS A 52 -10.74 15.68 -2.04
C HIS A 52 -12.14 15.57 -1.47
N LYS A 53 -12.74 14.37 -1.46
CA LYS A 53 -14.04 14.10 -0.83
C LYS A 53 -13.95 14.20 0.70
N ARG A 54 -12.91 13.63 1.30
CA ARG A 54 -12.72 13.64 2.76
C ARG A 54 -12.36 15.04 3.29
N LEU A 55 -11.57 15.80 2.54
CA LEU A 55 -11.21 17.18 2.88
C LEU A 55 -12.24 18.21 2.35
N ALA A 56 -13.41 17.78 1.87
CA ALA A 56 -14.38 18.68 1.25
C ALA A 56 -14.80 19.82 2.20
N ALA A 57 -14.95 19.54 3.50
CA ALA A 57 -15.27 20.54 4.52
C ALA A 57 -14.18 21.62 4.70
N HIS A 58 -12.94 21.32 4.33
CA HIS A 58 -11.79 22.24 4.43
C HIS A 58 -11.55 23.01 3.13
N ARG A 59 -12.30 22.74 2.06
CA ARG A 59 -12.07 23.34 0.74
C ARG A 59 -12.37 24.83 0.78
N LYS A 60 -11.41 25.66 0.34
CA LYS A 60 -11.57 27.12 0.27
C LYS A 60 -11.88 27.60 -1.14
N LYS A 61 -11.02 27.28 -2.12
CA LYS A 61 -11.20 27.69 -3.51
C LYS A 61 -10.61 26.65 -4.45
N GLY A 62 -11.41 26.15 -5.39
CA GLY A 62 -10.99 25.07 -6.28
C GLY A 62 -10.54 23.84 -5.49
N GLU A 63 -9.29 23.43 -5.69
CA GLU A 63 -8.68 22.26 -5.02
C GLU A 63 -7.67 22.68 -3.93
N TRP A 64 -7.86 23.85 -3.32
CA TRP A 64 -7.08 24.33 -2.19
C TRP A 64 -7.87 24.16 -0.88
N PHE A 65 -7.20 23.62 0.14
CA PHE A 65 -7.78 23.22 1.42
C PHE A 65 -7.12 23.98 2.58
N ASN A 66 -7.94 24.45 3.52
CA ASN A 66 -7.51 25.03 4.78
C ASN A 66 -7.57 23.96 5.88
N CYS A 67 -6.50 23.19 5.96
CA CYS A 67 -6.30 22.13 6.93
C CYS A 67 -4.81 22.04 7.27
N THR A 68 -4.44 21.20 8.21
CA THR A 68 -3.05 20.93 8.57
C THR A 68 -2.39 19.96 7.60
N TYR A 69 -1.06 20.01 7.54
CA TYR A 69 -0.29 19.01 6.79
C TYR A 69 -0.56 17.57 7.26
N SER A 70 -0.76 17.36 8.56
CA SER A 70 -1.04 16.03 9.13
C SER A 70 -2.38 15.47 8.66
N GLU A 71 -3.43 16.30 8.59
CA GLU A 71 -4.74 15.92 8.04
C GLU A 71 -4.62 15.51 6.57
N VAL A 72 -3.84 16.24 5.77
CA VAL A 72 -3.60 15.91 4.36
C VAL A 72 -2.93 14.53 4.24
N ILE A 73 -1.83 14.29 4.95
CA ILE A 73 -1.07 13.04 4.86
C ILE A 73 -1.88 11.85 5.38
N THR A 74 -2.60 12.02 6.50
CA THR A 74 -3.49 10.99 7.04
C THR A 74 -4.55 10.57 6.02
N ASN A 75 -5.17 11.54 5.36
CA ASN A 75 -6.19 11.26 4.36
C ASN A 75 -5.64 10.55 3.11
N ILE A 76 -4.36 10.74 2.76
CA ILE A 76 -3.68 10.00 1.70
C ILE A 76 -3.34 8.57 2.15
N GLY A 77 -2.81 8.39 3.37
CA GLY A 77 -2.37 7.11 3.91
C GLY A 77 -3.48 6.08 4.15
N LEU A 78 -4.70 6.54 4.46
CA LEU A 78 -5.87 5.69 4.71
C LEU A 78 -6.29 4.80 3.52
N LYS A 79 -5.73 4.94 2.31
CA LYS A 79 -6.02 4.03 1.18
C LYS A 79 -5.00 2.93 0.95
N GLN A 80 -3.76 3.06 1.45
CA GLN A 80 -2.84 1.92 1.44
C GLN A 80 -3.43 0.77 2.27
N SER A 81 -4.06 1.09 3.39
CA SER A 81 -4.75 0.14 4.28
C SER A 81 -6.16 -0.30 3.84
N ILE A 82 -6.85 0.44 2.95
CA ILE A 82 -8.19 0.03 2.44
C ILE A 82 -8.07 -0.77 1.13
N SER A 83 -6.95 -0.63 0.40
CA SER A 83 -6.71 -1.44 -0.80
C SER A 83 -6.58 -2.94 -0.49
N THR A 84 -6.14 -3.31 0.71
CA THR A 84 -5.99 -4.71 1.16
C THR A 84 -7.32 -5.42 1.36
N GLU A 85 -8.37 -4.73 1.82
CA GLU A 85 -9.71 -5.32 2.00
C GLU A 85 -10.39 -5.64 0.66
N LYS A 86 -10.31 -4.73 -0.32
CA LYS A 86 -10.82 -5.00 -1.69
C LYS A 86 -9.97 -6.03 -2.44
N SER A 87 -8.66 -6.07 -2.19
CA SER A 87 -7.76 -7.08 -2.77
C SER A 87 -8.08 -8.47 -2.25
N ALA A 88 -8.40 -8.61 -0.95
CA ALA A 88 -8.81 -9.88 -0.36
C ALA A 88 -10.14 -10.39 -0.93
N HIS A 89 -11.12 -9.50 -1.11
CA HIS A 89 -12.42 -9.87 -1.67
C HIS A 89 -12.34 -10.27 -3.16
N TRP A 90 -11.47 -9.63 -3.94
CA TRP A 90 -11.20 -10.03 -5.33
C TRP A 90 -10.44 -11.35 -5.40
N PHE A 91 -9.47 -11.57 -4.50
CA PHE A 91 -8.71 -12.82 -4.42
C PHE A 91 -9.61 -14.02 -4.14
N GLU A 92 -10.65 -13.88 -3.31
CA GLU A 92 -11.56 -14.97 -2.97
C GLU A 92 -12.33 -15.54 -4.15
N GLY A 93 -12.73 -14.71 -5.11
CA GLY A 93 -13.46 -15.10 -6.32
C GLY A 93 -12.59 -15.76 -7.41
N LEU A 94 -11.29 -15.92 -7.18
CA LEU A 94 -10.38 -16.56 -8.13
C LEU A 94 -10.39 -18.09 -7.97
N SER A 95 -10.23 -18.79 -9.10
CA SER A 95 -9.93 -20.23 -9.10
C SER A 95 -8.59 -20.51 -8.41
N ALA A 96 -8.38 -21.76 -7.99
CA ALA A 96 -7.13 -22.18 -7.36
C ALA A 96 -5.90 -21.86 -8.25
N GLU A 97 -5.97 -22.08 -9.57
CA GLU A 97 -4.86 -21.71 -10.47
C GLU A 97 -4.63 -20.20 -10.52
N ARG A 98 -5.69 -19.39 -10.52
CA ARG A 98 -5.58 -17.93 -10.58
C ARG A 98 -5.01 -17.35 -9.29
N LYS A 99 -5.37 -17.92 -8.14
CA LYS A 99 -4.77 -17.60 -6.82
C LYS A 99 -3.28 -17.93 -6.82
N ALA A 100 -2.92 -19.13 -7.30
CA ALA A 100 -1.52 -19.55 -7.41
C ALA A 100 -0.70 -18.62 -8.31
N LYS A 101 -1.23 -18.26 -9.48
CA LYS A 101 -0.57 -17.35 -10.44
C LYS A 101 -0.43 -15.92 -9.93
N TYR A 102 -1.42 -15.41 -9.18
CA TYR A 102 -1.32 -14.11 -8.51
C TYR A 102 -0.23 -14.11 -7.42
N CYS A 103 -0.18 -15.15 -6.59
CA CYS A 103 0.87 -15.32 -5.59
C CYS A 103 2.25 -15.43 -6.26
N GLU A 104 2.39 -16.20 -7.34
CA GLU A 104 3.62 -16.35 -8.10
C GLU A 104 4.08 -15.00 -8.71
N TRP A 105 3.16 -14.24 -9.30
CA TRP A 105 3.44 -12.91 -9.88
C TRP A 105 3.79 -11.84 -8.84
N LYS A 106 3.09 -11.80 -7.70
CA LYS A 106 3.33 -10.78 -6.65
C LYS A 106 4.53 -11.09 -5.76
N LEU A 107 4.86 -12.36 -5.58
CA LEU A 107 5.70 -12.83 -4.48
C LEU A 107 6.94 -13.60 -4.95
N GLY A 108 7.03 -13.92 -6.25
CA GLY A 108 8.18 -14.60 -6.86
C GLY A 108 8.25 -16.10 -6.59
N SER A 109 9.14 -16.78 -7.32
CA SER A 109 9.35 -18.25 -7.33
C SER A 109 10.13 -18.78 -6.11
N ASN A 110 9.82 -18.28 -4.91
CA ASN A 110 10.50 -18.69 -3.69
C ASN A 110 9.94 -20.02 -3.15
N GLU A 111 10.79 -20.96 -2.71
CA GLU A 111 10.39 -22.22 -2.07
C GLU A 111 9.43 -22.02 -0.89
N TYR A 112 9.53 -20.88 -0.20
CA TYR A 112 8.60 -20.52 0.88
C TYR A 112 7.17 -20.25 0.38
N PHE A 113 7.01 -19.69 -0.82
CA PHE A 113 5.69 -19.54 -1.44
C PHE A 113 5.18 -20.85 -2.00
N LYS A 114 6.07 -21.77 -2.39
CA LYS A 114 5.70 -23.14 -2.71
C LYS A 114 5.08 -23.82 -1.48
N LEU A 115 5.68 -23.70 -0.30
CA LEU A 115 5.10 -24.22 0.95
C LEU A 115 3.71 -23.61 1.25
N LEU A 116 3.57 -22.28 1.14
CA LEU A 116 2.28 -21.60 1.36
C LEU A 116 1.23 -21.96 0.32
N ARG A 117 1.62 -22.09 -0.95
CA ARG A 117 0.79 -22.53 -2.07
C ARG A 117 0.34 -23.97 -1.90
N ASP A 118 1.25 -24.85 -1.51
CA ASP A 118 0.96 -26.28 -1.38
C ASP A 118 0.11 -26.55 -0.12
N ASN A 119 0.06 -25.61 0.83
CA ASN A 119 -0.79 -25.68 2.02
C ASN A 119 -1.98 -24.70 2.01
N LEU A 120 -2.24 -24.03 0.87
CA LEU A 120 -3.25 -22.96 0.80
C LEU A 120 -4.68 -23.47 1.10
N HIS A 121 -4.92 -24.75 0.84
CA HIS A 121 -6.17 -25.45 1.16
C HIS A 121 -6.44 -25.59 2.68
N LYS A 122 -5.43 -25.39 3.53
CA LYS A 122 -5.54 -25.45 4.99
C LYS A 122 -5.91 -24.11 5.63
N PHE A 123 -5.86 -23.02 4.85
CA PHE A 123 -6.15 -21.68 5.34
C PHE A 123 -7.62 -21.34 5.16
N ASN A 124 -8.23 -20.86 6.24
CA ASN A 124 -9.52 -20.21 6.12
C ASN A 124 -9.35 -18.78 5.56
N ARG A 125 -10.47 -18.13 5.27
CA ARG A 125 -10.51 -16.76 4.74
C ARG A 125 -9.70 -15.76 5.58
N HIS A 126 -9.75 -15.88 6.89
CA HIS A 126 -9.05 -15.00 7.82
C HIS A 126 -7.53 -15.20 7.75
N ASP A 127 -7.07 -16.45 7.69
CA ASP A 127 -5.64 -16.78 7.55
C ASP A 127 -5.02 -16.20 6.29
N VAL A 128 -5.71 -16.35 5.14
CA VAL A 128 -5.25 -15.80 3.85
C VAL A 128 -5.17 -14.27 3.91
N HIS A 129 -6.15 -13.61 4.52
CA HIS A 129 -6.15 -12.17 4.69
C HIS A 129 -4.96 -11.70 5.54
N MET A 130 -4.74 -12.34 6.69
CA MET A 130 -3.62 -12.03 7.59
C MET A 130 -2.26 -12.24 6.92
N LEU A 131 -2.13 -13.30 6.12
CA LEU A 131 -0.92 -13.57 5.33
C LEU A 131 -0.63 -12.43 4.34
N LEU A 132 -1.59 -12.10 3.49
CA LEU A 132 -1.44 -11.09 2.45
C LEU A 132 -1.15 -9.70 3.04
N ASN A 133 -1.85 -9.34 4.12
CA ASN A 133 -1.69 -8.08 4.82
C ASN A 133 -0.27 -7.95 5.41
N ARG A 134 0.21 -8.95 6.13
CA ARG A 134 1.54 -8.91 6.75
C ARG A 134 2.68 -8.99 5.73
N ILE A 135 2.52 -9.77 4.65
CA ILE A 135 3.47 -9.78 3.54
C ILE A 135 3.56 -8.38 2.90
N TYR A 136 2.42 -7.73 2.66
CA TYR A 136 2.36 -6.40 2.08
C TYR A 136 3.08 -5.35 2.95
N HIS A 137 2.95 -5.44 4.27
CA HIS A 137 3.62 -4.54 5.21
C HIS A 137 5.06 -4.96 5.57
N GLY A 138 5.58 -6.06 5.02
CA GLY A 138 6.89 -6.59 5.39
C GLY A 138 6.99 -7.03 6.85
N ASP A 139 5.86 -7.28 7.53
CA ASP A 139 5.78 -7.70 8.92
C ASP A 139 5.99 -9.21 9.06
N SER A 140 7.23 -9.59 8.77
CA SER A 140 7.67 -10.98 8.79
C SER A 140 7.72 -11.57 10.20
N LYS A 141 7.92 -10.75 11.25
CA LYS A 141 7.86 -11.16 12.66
C LYS A 141 6.43 -11.50 13.06
N GLY A 142 5.48 -10.63 12.75
CA GLY A 142 4.07 -10.89 13.03
C GLY A 142 3.51 -12.05 12.23
N LEU A 143 4.00 -12.27 11.01
CA LEU A 143 3.67 -13.45 10.20
C LEU A 143 4.11 -14.73 10.93
N TYR A 144 5.38 -14.81 11.35
CA TYR A 144 5.89 -15.96 12.09
C TYR A 144 5.10 -16.23 13.38
N GLN A 145 4.80 -15.18 14.15
CA GLN A 145 4.04 -15.29 15.40
C GLN A 145 2.62 -15.80 15.17
N TYR A 146 1.93 -15.29 14.16
CA TYR A 146 0.59 -15.74 13.80
C TYR A 146 0.59 -17.23 13.42
N TYR A 147 1.50 -17.63 12.53
CA TYR A 147 1.59 -19.00 12.06
C TYR A 147 2.07 -19.98 13.13
N SER A 148 2.99 -19.57 14.00
CA SER A 148 3.41 -20.39 15.15
C SER A 148 2.26 -20.64 16.13
N LYS A 149 1.31 -19.70 16.21
CA LYS A 149 0.15 -19.83 17.09
C LYS A 149 -0.99 -20.64 16.47
N HIS A 150 -1.26 -20.44 15.19
CA HIS A 150 -2.47 -20.95 14.53
C HIS A 150 -2.22 -22.16 13.62
N HIS A 151 -1.00 -22.30 13.09
CA HIS A 151 -0.59 -23.37 12.17
C HIS A 151 0.84 -23.87 12.50
N PRO A 152 1.09 -24.32 13.75
CA PRO A 152 2.43 -24.68 14.23
C PRO A 152 3.11 -25.77 13.39
N GLU A 153 2.32 -26.66 12.78
CA GLU A 153 2.79 -27.71 11.87
C GLU A 153 3.49 -27.17 10.63
N LEU A 154 3.13 -25.96 10.18
CA LEU A 154 3.73 -25.32 9.01
C LEU A 154 5.08 -24.65 9.33
N VAL A 155 5.31 -24.28 10.58
CA VAL A 155 6.53 -23.58 11.01
C VAL A 155 7.50 -24.46 11.80
N LYS A 156 7.10 -25.68 12.17
CA LYS A 156 7.89 -26.64 12.97
C LYS A 156 9.31 -26.88 12.43
N ASN A 157 9.49 -26.81 11.11
CA ASN A 157 10.78 -27.04 10.45
C ASN A 157 11.48 -25.76 9.98
N LEU A 158 10.93 -24.59 10.30
CA LEU A 158 11.44 -23.29 9.85
C LEU A 158 12.27 -22.64 10.96
N LYS A 159 13.59 -22.50 10.74
CA LYS A 159 14.46 -21.80 11.70
C LYS A 159 14.13 -20.29 11.71
N PRO A 160 13.82 -19.67 12.88
CA PRO A 160 13.30 -18.30 13.00
C PRO A 160 14.16 -17.24 12.30
N VAL A 161 15.48 -17.38 12.36
CA VAL A 161 16.43 -16.34 11.93
C VAL A 161 16.77 -16.45 10.43
N GLY A 162 16.80 -17.68 9.88
CA GLY A 162 17.10 -17.91 8.46
C GLY A 162 15.94 -17.52 7.54
N TRP A 163 14.71 -17.73 8.00
CA TRP A 163 13.49 -17.43 7.22
C TRP A 163 13.29 -15.92 7.05
N LEU A 164 13.60 -15.14 8.10
CA LEU A 164 13.30 -13.70 8.20
C LEU A 164 14.19 -12.90 7.26
N ASN A 165 15.49 -13.18 7.34
CA ASN A 165 16.51 -12.51 6.55
C ASN A 165 16.41 -12.88 5.06
N LYS A 166 16.06 -14.14 4.75
CA LYS A 166 15.92 -14.62 3.36
C LYS A 166 14.64 -14.09 2.69
N LEU A 167 13.53 -14.01 3.43
CA LEU A 167 12.30 -13.38 2.94
C LEU A 167 12.49 -11.86 2.72
N GLN A 168 13.09 -11.15 3.67
CA GLN A 168 13.35 -9.71 3.54
C GLN A 168 14.32 -9.38 2.39
N SER A 169 15.38 -10.18 2.21
CA SER A 169 16.32 -10.02 1.09
C SER A 169 15.64 -10.22 -0.27
N ASN A 170 14.78 -11.22 -0.39
CA ASN A 170 14.07 -11.49 -1.64
C ASN A 170 12.98 -10.45 -1.94
N ILE A 171 12.27 -9.95 -0.92
CA ILE A 171 11.31 -8.84 -1.09
C ILE A 171 12.04 -7.55 -1.54
N LYS A 172 13.20 -7.23 -0.94
CA LYS A 172 14.02 -6.07 -1.36
C LYS A 172 14.50 -6.18 -2.82
N LYS A 173 14.85 -7.39 -3.29
CA LYS A 173 15.24 -7.64 -4.68
C LYS A 173 14.10 -7.52 -5.69
N LEU A 174 12.85 -7.68 -5.25
CA LEU A 174 11.66 -7.56 -6.10
C LEU A 174 11.11 -6.12 -6.16
N LEU A 175 11.57 -5.24 -5.26
CA LEU A 175 11.11 -3.84 -5.15
C LEU A 175 12.12 -2.81 -5.68
N ASN A 176 13.31 -3.25 -6.09
CA ASN A 176 14.30 -2.47 -6.85
C ASN A 176 14.27 -2.91 -8.31
#